data_AF-A0A2E1QHT8-F1
#
_entry.id   AF-A0A2E1QHT8-F1
#
_cell.length_a   1.000
_cell.length_b   1.000
_cell.length_c   1.000
_cell.angle_alpha   90.00
_cell.angle_beta   90.00
_cell.angle_gamma   90.00
#
_symmetry.space_group_name_H-M   'P 1'
#
loop_
_entity.id
_entity.type
_entity.pdbx_description
1 polymer ?
#
loop_
_entity_poly.entity_id
_entity_poly.type
_entity_poly.pdbx_seq_one_letter_code
_entity_poly.pdbx_strand_id
1 'polypeptide(L)' 'MFNNLLKLGFLNISTLILISLIVWTTISYVEGEPVNLINLILIILIIPLVLYLAKDVLEIYKNLKN' A
#
# COMPACT_ATOMS: atom_id res chain seq x y z
N MET A 1 9.54 -20.17 -2.99
CA MET A 1 8.25 -20.24 -2.26
C MET A 1 8.20 -19.28 -1.06
N PHE A 2 9.13 -19.37 -0.10
CA PHE A 2 9.18 -18.46 1.06
C PHE A 2 9.30 -16.96 0.67
N ASN A 3 10.19 -16.64 -0.28
CA ASN A 3 10.33 -15.27 -0.79
C ASN A 3 9.04 -14.72 -1.41
N ASN A 4 8.23 -15.59 -2.04
CA ASN A 4 6.97 -15.20 -2.67
C ASN A 4 5.87 -14.93 -1.62
N LEU A 5 5.82 -15.74 -0.56
CA LEU A 5 4.92 -15.52 0.59
C LEU A 5 5.27 -14.24 1.34
N LEU A 6 6.57 -13.95 1.52
CA LEU A 6 7.01 -12.69 2.12
C LEU A 6 6.62 -11.48 1.26
N LYS A 7 6.79 -11.54 -0.06
CA LYS A 7 6.35 -10.48 -0.98
C LYS A 7 4.83 -10.24 -0.89
N LEU A 8 4.04 -11.31 -0.80
CA LEU A 8 2.59 -11.22 -0.61
C LEU A 8 2.23 -10.59 0.74
N GLY A 9 2.92 -10.98 1.81
CA GLY A 9 2.75 -10.39 3.13
C GLY A 9 3.09 -8.89 3.15
N PHE A 10 4.20 -8.50 2.52
CA PHE A 10 4.61 -7.10 2.37
C PHE A 10 3.60 -6.30 1.55
N LEU A 11 3.06 -6.86 0.47
CA LEU A 11 2.01 -6.23 -0.32
C LEU A 11 0.76 -5.95 0.53
N ASN A 12 0.32 -6.94 1.31
CA ASN A 12 -0.86 -6.79 2.17
C ASN A 12 -0.64 -5.72 3.25
N ILE A 13 0.50 -5.75 3.94
CA ILE A 13 0.82 -4.77 4.99
C ILE A 13 0.91 -3.36 4.41
N SER A 14 1.65 -3.18 3.30
CA SER A 14 1.79 -1.87 2.66
C SER A 14 0.45 -1.33 2.15
N THR A 15 -0.43 -2.19 1.62
CA THR A 15 -1.78 -1.82 1.21
C THR A 15 -2.64 -1.39 2.40
N LEU A 16 -2.59 -2.10 3.53
CA LEU A 16 -3.32 -1.73 4.75
C LEU A 16 -2.86 -0.39 5.32
N ILE A 17 -1.55 -0.12 5.31
CA ILE A 17 -1.00 1.17 5.73
C ILE A 17 -1.50 2.28 4.81
N LEU A 18 -1.48 2.07 3.48
CA LEU A 18 -1.97 3.05 2.52
C LEU A 18 -3.45 3.38 2.74
N ILE A 19 -4.30 2.35 2.90
CA ILE A 19 -5.73 2.53 3.19
C ILE A 19 -5.92 3.30 4.50
N SER A 20 -5.19 2.93 5.56
CA SER A 20 -5.27 3.60 6.86
C SER A 20 -4.91 5.08 6.77
N LEU A 21 -3.85 5.43 6.03
CA LEU A 21 -3.44 6.82 5.82
C LEU A 21 -4.47 7.62 5.03
N ILE A 22 -5.06 7.04 3.99
CA ILE A 22 -6.12 7.68 3.20
C ILE A 22 -7.33 7.93 4.10
N VAL A 23 -7.80 6.90 4.81
CA VAL A 23 -8.96 6.99 5.71
C VAL A 23 -8.73 8.03 6.80
N TRP A 24 -7.56 8.02 7.45
CA TRP A 24 -7.21 9.04 8.45
C TRP A 24 -7.28 10.44 7.84
N THR A 25 -6.62 10.65 6.68
CA THR A 25 -6.58 11.95 6.03
C THR A 25 -7.98 12.44 5.65
N THR A 26 -8.85 11.53 5.21
CA THR A 26 -10.26 11.85 4.92
C THR A 26 -11.04 12.21 6.18
N ILE A 27 -10.88 11.47 7.28
CA ILE A 27 -11.56 11.77 8.56
C ILE A 27 -11.12 13.14 9.08
N SER A 28 -9.81 13.39 9.21
CA SER A 28 -9.29 14.69 9.65
C SER A 28 -9.80 15.84 8.77
N TYR A 29 -9.86 15.65 7.45
CA TYR A 29 -10.43 16.65 6.53
C TYR A 29 -11.92 16.92 6.80
N VAL A 30 -12.72 15.89 7.06
CA VAL A 30 -14.15 16.01 7.38
C VAL A 30 -14.38 16.68 8.73
N GLU A 31 -13.50 16.43 9.71
CA GLU A 31 -13.54 17.04 11.04
C GLU A 31 -13.03 18.50 11.05
N GLY A 32 -12.57 19.01 9.92
CA GLY A 32 -12.05 20.39 9.79
C GLY A 32 -10.63 20.56 10.33
N GLU A 33 -9.92 19.46 10.61
CA GLU A 33 -8.51 19.51 10.98
C GLU A 33 -7.64 19.90 9.77
N PRO A 34 -6.53 20.63 9.99
CA PRO A 34 -5.59 20.92 8.93
C PRO A 34 -5.01 19.62 8.35
N VAL A 35 -4.90 19.55 7.03
CA VAL A 35 -4.34 18.39 6.33
C VAL A 35 -2.91 18.14 6.81
N ASN A 36 -2.66 16.95 7.36
CA ASN A 36 -1.34 16.56 7.82
C ASN A 36 -0.43 16.27 6.63
N LEU A 37 0.52 17.18 6.37
CA LEU A 37 1.47 17.10 5.27
C LEU A 37 2.31 15.81 5.32
N ILE A 38 2.61 15.29 6.51
CA ILE A 38 3.35 14.04 6.69
C ILE A 38 2.53 12.86 6.14
N ASN A 39 1.24 12.78 6.45
CA ASN A 39 0.37 11.72 5.92
C ASN A 39 0.32 11.77 4.39
N LEU A 40 0.25 12.98 3.83
CA LEU A 40 0.19 13.18 2.38
C LEU A 40 1.49 12.74 1.69
N ILE A 41 2.65 13.07 2.26
CA ILE A 41 3.95 12.59 1.80
C ILE A 41 4.02 11.06 1.89
N LEU A 42 3.60 10.46 3.00
CA LEU A 42 3.60 9.01 3.18
C LEU A 42 2.71 8.30 2.15
N ILE A 43 1.53 8.83 1.85
CA ILE A 43 0.64 8.31 0.81
C ILE A 43 1.36 8.30 -0.55
N ILE A 44 1.98 9.43 -0.93
CA ILE A 44 2.70 9.56 -2.21
C ILE A 44 3.86 8.56 -2.29
N LEU A 45 4.58 8.32 -1.20
CA LEU A 45 5.71 7.39 -1.18
C LEU A 45 5.29 5.91 -1.16
N ILE A 46 4.18 5.58 -0.51
CA ILE A 46 3.70 4.20 -0.38
C ILE A 46 3.03 3.71 -1.67
N ILE A 47 2.37 4.59 -2.45
CA ILE A 47 1.72 4.21 -3.71
C ILE A 47 2.69 3.50 -4.68
N PRO A 48 3.87 4.05 -5.03
CA PRO A 48 4.84 3.36 -5.89
C PRO A 48 5.28 2.00 -5.34
N LEU A 49 5.46 1.89 -4.03
CA LEU A 49 5.84 0.64 -3.37
C LEU A 49 4.75 -0.43 -3.52
N VAL A 50 3.49 -0.07 -3.27
CA VAL A 50 2.35 -0.98 -3.42
C VAL A 50 2.21 -1.43 -4.88
N LEU A 51 2.33 -0.51 -5.83
CA LEU A 51 2.26 -0.82 -7.27
C LEU A 51 3.38 -1.76 -7.71
N TYR A 52 4.61 -1.53 -7.23
CA TYR A 52 5.76 -2.40 -7.51
C TYR A 52 5.53 -3.82 -6.97
N LEU A 53 5.12 -3.94 -5.71
CA LEU A 53 4.86 -5.24 -5.07
C LEU A 53 3.67 -5.96 -5.73
N ALA A 54 2.63 -5.23 -6.13
CA ALA A 54 1.48 -5.80 -6.83
C ALA A 54 1.87 -6.41 -8.18
N LYS A 55 2.75 -5.73 -8.93
CA LYS A 55 3.29 -6.24 -10.19
C LYS A 55 4.09 -7.53 -9.98
N ASP A 56 4.97 -7.54 -8.99
CA ASP A 56 5.78 -8.71 -8.62
C ASP A 56 4.91 -9.91 -8.23
N VAL A 57 3.88 -9.69 -7.40
CA VAL A 57 2.95 -10.74 -6.97
C VAL A 57 2.11 -11.25 -8.16
N LEU A 58 1.68 -10.37 -9.06
CA LEU A 58 0.96 -10.75 -10.26
C LEU A 58 1.80 -11.65 -11.17
N GLU A 59 3.10 -11.35 -11.32
CA GLU A 59 4.01 -12.16 -12.11
C GLU A 59 4.23 -13.54 -11.49
N ILE A 60 4.35 -13.62 -10.16
CA ILE A 60 4.38 -14.91 -9.44
C ILE A 60 3.11 -15.72 -9.74
N TYR A 61 1.93 -15.08 -9.73
CA TYR A 61 0.67 -15.77 -10.00
C TYR A 61 0.59 -16.29 -11.44
N LYS A 62 1.08 -15.52 -12.41
CA LYS A 62 1.18 -15.96 -13.81
C LYS A 62 2.12 -17.15 -13.98
N ASN A 63 3.27 -17.14 -13.30
CA ASN A 63 4.25 -18.23 -13.35
C ASN A 63 3.78 -19.51 -12.66
N LEU A 64 2.83 -19.43 -11.72
CA LEU A 64 2.20 -20.61 -11.09
C LEU A 64 1.06 -21.20 -11.94
N LYS A 65 0.50 -20.42 -12.86
CA LYS A 65 -0.60 -20.84 -13.73
C LYS A 65 -0.11 -21.53 -15.01
N ASN A 66 1.15 -21.28 -15.40
CA ASN A 66 1.86 -22.00 -16.46
C ASN A 66 2.60 -23.21 -15.90
#